data_AF-A0A662PHZ6-F1
#
_entry.id   AF-A0A662PHZ6-F1
#
_cell.length_a   1.000
_cell.length_b   1.000
_cell.length_c   1.000
_cell.angle_alpha   90.00
_cell.angle_beta   90.00
_cell.angle_gamma   90.00
#
_symmetry.space_group_name_H-M   'P 1'
#
loop_
_entity.id
_entity.type
_entity.pdbx_description
1 polymer ?
#
loop_
_entity_poly.entity_id
_entity_poly.type
_entity_poly.pdbx_seq_one_letter_code
_entity_poly.pdbx_strand_id
1 'polypeptide(L)'
;RILLSDLVILTSCEDQGKSREIKEEVLSVKNIPVVETVFRPEPLGNVEGKRCFLIATSKQMVKNIPYLEERYGCEIVGFSPNLSNRTKLKKEIEETLSGVEVVLTELKASAVDLVTREALAKGKEVIYYDNVPIGIPSNKVLTEEILRLVGEARRGWDWREGEEKES
;
A
#
# COMPACT_ATOMS: atom_id res chain seq x y z
N ARG A 1 -20.76 12.82 6.76
CA ARG A 1 -20.21 11.51 7.18
C ARG A 1 -19.30 11.64 8.41
N ILE A 2 -18.40 12.64 8.47
CA ILE A 2 -17.51 12.89 9.63
C ILE A 2 -18.23 12.90 10.98
N LEU A 3 -19.41 13.54 11.09
CA LEU A 3 -20.18 13.59 12.34
C LEU A 3 -20.51 12.21 12.93
N LEU A 4 -20.65 11.19 12.08
CA LEU A 4 -20.99 9.82 12.44
C LEU A 4 -19.76 8.91 12.56
N SER A 5 -18.55 9.42 12.34
CA SER A 5 -17.30 8.65 12.36
C SER A 5 -16.65 8.69 13.74
N ASP A 6 -16.03 7.58 14.15
CA ASP A 6 -15.28 7.46 15.43
C ASP A 6 -13.75 7.46 15.23
N LEU A 7 -13.31 7.40 13.98
CA LEU A 7 -11.94 7.54 13.50
C LEU A 7 -11.96 7.99 12.04
N VAL A 8 -11.02 8.85 11.68
CA VAL A 8 -10.72 9.17 10.27
C VAL A 8 -9.32 8.69 9.94
N ILE A 9 -9.20 7.96 8.83
CA ILE A 9 -7.92 7.58 8.25
C ILE A 9 -7.71 8.44 7.01
N LEU A 10 -6.70 9.29 7.04
CA LEU A 10 -6.26 10.06 5.88
C LEU A 10 -5.24 9.23 5.11
N THR A 11 -5.55 8.92 3.86
CA THR A 11 -4.67 8.15 2.97
C THR A 11 -3.90 9.05 2.04
N SER A 12 -2.79 8.53 1.51
CA SER A 12 -1.94 9.24 0.54
C SER A 12 -1.35 10.54 1.10
N CYS A 13 -0.88 10.50 2.35
CA CYS A 13 -0.25 11.62 3.04
C CYS A 13 1.25 11.73 2.74
N GLU A 14 1.70 11.35 1.55
CA GLU A 14 3.10 11.52 1.14
C GLU A 14 3.49 13.01 1.04
N ASP A 15 2.51 13.88 0.79
CA ASP A 15 2.61 15.34 0.87
C ASP A 15 1.99 15.83 2.18
N GLN A 16 2.84 16.19 3.14
CA GLN A 16 2.46 16.59 4.49
C GLN A 16 1.72 17.94 4.57
N GLY A 17 1.85 18.79 3.54
CA GLY A 17 1.15 20.08 3.51
C GLY A 17 -0.36 19.88 3.36
N LYS A 18 -0.75 19.11 2.34
CA LYS A 18 -2.16 18.82 2.04
C LYS A 18 -2.82 17.97 3.12
N SER A 19 -2.11 16.98 3.67
CA SER A 19 -2.68 16.13 4.73
C SER A 19 -2.99 16.93 5.99
N ARG A 20 -2.15 17.91 6.33
CA ARG A 20 -2.37 18.81 7.45
C ARG A 20 -3.62 19.67 7.28
N GLU A 21 -3.81 20.30 6.11
CA GLU A 21 -5.01 21.12 5.84
C GLU A 21 -6.29 20.31 5.99
N ILE A 22 -6.34 19.11 5.39
CA ILE A 22 -7.50 18.21 5.48
C ILE A 22 -7.75 17.78 6.94
N LYS A 23 -6.68 17.50 7.69
CA LYS A 23 -6.79 17.13 9.12
C LYS A 23 -7.38 18.27 9.95
N GLU A 24 -6.94 19.49 9.73
CA GLU A 24 -7.47 20.69 10.40
C GLU A 24 -8.96 20.88 10.08
N GLU A 25 -9.37 20.67 8.82
CA GLU A 25 -10.78 20.70 8.42
C GLU A 25 -11.62 19.61 9.11
N VAL A 26 -11.13 18.37 9.16
CA VAL A 26 -11.81 17.26 9.85
C VAL A 26 -12.03 17.59 11.32
N LEU A 27 -10.99 18.08 12.00
CA LEU A 27 -11.03 18.44 13.42
C LEU A 27 -11.93 19.64 13.71
N SER A 28 -12.12 20.54 12.74
CA SER A 28 -13.08 21.65 12.84
C SER A 28 -14.55 21.18 12.85
N VAL A 29 -14.83 20.02 12.24
CA VAL A 29 -16.18 19.43 12.17
C VAL A 29 -16.47 18.56 13.39
N LYS A 30 -15.51 17.74 13.83
CA LYS A 30 -15.64 16.87 15.01
C LYS A 30 -14.26 16.58 15.58
N ASN A 31 -14.11 16.70 16.91
CA ASN A 31 -12.89 16.31 17.59
C ASN A 31 -12.83 14.77 17.71
N ILE A 32 -12.28 14.11 16.69
CA ILE A 32 -12.08 12.66 16.62
C ILE A 32 -10.64 12.34 16.22
N PRO A 33 -10.14 11.14 16.56
CA PRO A 33 -8.82 10.71 16.10
C PRO A 33 -8.70 10.75 14.57
N VAL A 34 -7.57 11.27 14.10
CA VAL A 34 -7.21 11.33 12.68
C VAL A 34 -5.83 10.72 12.51
N VAL A 35 -5.75 9.59 11.81
CA VAL A 35 -4.50 8.90 11.50
C VAL A 35 -4.12 9.17 10.06
N GLU A 36 -2.95 9.76 9.86
CA GLU A 36 -2.35 9.96 8.54
C GLU A 36 -1.60 8.70 8.10
N THR A 37 -1.74 8.34 6.84
CA THR A 37 -1.16 7.13 6.27
C THR A 37 -0.52 7.39 4.91
N VAL A 38 0.58 6.69 4.65
CA VAL A 38 1.22 6.62 3.34
C VAL A 38 1.11 5.21 2.80
N PHE A 39 1.19 5.04 1.47
CA PHE A 39 1.25 3.71 0.89
C PHE A 39 2.69 3.23 0.76
N ARG A 40 2.91 1.97 1.16
CA ARG A 40 4.19 1.29 0.97
C ARG A 40 3.99 -0.02 0.20
N PRO A 41 4.89 -0.34 -0.74
CA PRO A 41 4.82 -1.61 -1.46
C PRO A 41 5.24 -2.75 -0.53
N GLU A 42 4.45 -3.82 -0.50
CA GLU A 42 4.72 -5.05 0.24
C GLU A 42 4.77 -6.23 -0.73
N PRO A 43 5.97 -6.76 -1.05
CA PRO A 43 6.11 -7.97 -1.86
C PRO A 43 5.39 -9.16 -1.21
N LEU A 44 4.59 -9.88 -2.00
CA LEU A 44 3.86 -11.08 -1.60
C LEU A 44 4.72 -12.36 -1.74
N GLY A 45 6.04 -12.21 -1.87
CA GLY A 45 7.01 -13.27 -2.03
C GLY A 45 8.42 -12.78 -1.67
N ASN A 46 9.37 -13.71 -1.54
CA ASN A 46 10.73 -13.36 -1.13
C ASN A 46 11.52 -12.69 -2.28
N VAL A 47 11.97 -11.45 -2.03
CA VAL A 47 12.80 -10.66 -2.95
C VAL A 47 14.23 -10.45 -2.44
N GLU A 48 14.56 -10.94 -1.24
CA GLU A 48 15.84 -10.71 -0.58
C GLU A 48 17.02 -11.22 -1.42
N GLY A 49 18.02 -10.38 -1.62
CA GLY A 49 19.22 -10.66 -2.42
C GLY A 49 18.99 -10.72 -3.92
N LYS A 50 17.76 -10.50 -4.40
CA LYS A 50 17.41 -10.63 -5.83
C LYS A 50 17.45 -9.29 -6.56
N ARG A 51 17.91 -9.35 -7.80
CA ARG A 51 17.85 -8.22 -8.75
C ARG A 51 16.45 -8.10 -9.35
N CYS A 52 15.73 -7.07 -8.95
CA CYS A 52 14.33 -6.88 -9.26
C CYS A 52 14.11 -5.78 -10.30
N PHE A 53 13.23 -6.05 -11.27
CA PHE A 53 12.66 -5.02 -12.15
C PHE A 53 11.29 -4.62 -11.63
N LEU A 54 11.16 -3.37 -11.17
CA LEU A 54 9.94 -2.84 -10.57
C LEU A 54 8.99 -2.32 -11.64
N ILE A 55 7.75 -2.79 -11.63
CA ILE A 55 6.70 -2.36 -12.55
C ILE A 55 5.49 -1.85 -11.76
N ALA A 56 5.10 -0.60 -12.02
CA ALA A 56 4.01 0.08 -11.32
C ALA A 56 3.09 0.83 -12.27
N THR A 57 1.91 1.21 -11.79
CA THR A 57 1.00 2.11 -12.53
C THR A 57 1.38 3.58 -12.42
N SER A 58 2.14 3.96 -11.38
CA SER A 58 2.46 5.36 -11.07
C SER A 58 3.95 5.62 -11.06
N LYS A 59 4.36 6.75 -11.66
CA LYS A 59 5.73 7.28 -11.58
C LYS A 59 6.17 7.57 -10.15
N GLN A 60 5.24 7.84 -9.23
CA GLN A 60 5.57 8.13 -7.84
C GLN A 60 6.17 6.92 -7.12
N MET A 61 5.95 5.69 -7.62
CA MET A 61 6.52 4.47 -7.04
C MET A 61 8.06 4.51 -6.97
N VAL A 62 8.72 5.30 -7.82
CA VAL A 62 10.17 5.52 -7.75
C VAL A 62 10.64 5.97 -6.36
N LYS A 63 9.80 6.71 -5.63
CA LYS A 63 10.10 7.18 -4.26
C LYS A 63 10.13 6.07 -3.22
N ASN A 64 9.54 4.91 -3.51
CA ASN A 64 9.54 3.74 -2.62
C ASN A 64 10.69 2.76 -2.92
N ILE A 65 11.55 3.03 -3.91
CA ILE A 65 12.70 2.16 -4.20
C ILE A 65 13.61 2.03 -2.97
N PRO A 66 14.06 3.12 -2.29
CA PRO A 66 14.88 2.98 -1.09
C PRO A 66 14.19 2.15 0.00
N TYR A 67 12.88 2.34 0.19
CA TYR A 67 12.10 1.54 1.13
C TYR A 67 12.10 0.06 0.78
N LEU A 68 11.94 -0.31 -0.50
CA LEU A 68 11.98 -1.71 -0.94
C LEU A 68 13.34 -2.34 -0.69
N GLU A 69 14.42 -1.65 -1.07
CA GLU A 69 15.79 -2.16 -0.93
C GLU A 69 16.20 -2.27 0.54
N GLU A 70 15.94 -1.25 1.35
CA GLU A 70 16.28 -1.25 2.79
C GLU A 70 15.42 -2.25 3.58
N ARG A 71 14.11 -2.34 3.29
CA ARG A 71 13.17 -3.15 4.09
C ARG A 71 13.18 -4.62 3.71
N TYR A 72 13.31 -4.93 2.42
CA TYR A 72 13.17 -6.29 1.88
C TYR A 72 14.47 -6.85 1.29
N GLY A 73 15.56 -6.07 1.27
CA GLY A 73 16.90 -6.55 0.90
C GLY A 73 17.07 -6.91 -0.58
N CYS A 74 16.17 -6.45 -1.46
CA CYS A 74 16.31 -6.60 -2.91
C CYS A 74 17.14 -5.47 -3.51
N GLU A 75 17.57 -5.62 -4.77
CA GLU A 75 18.18 -4.55 -5.57
C GLU A 75 17.23 -4.17 -6.71
N ILE A 76 16.78 -2.91 -6.79
CA ILE A 76 15.93 -2.46 -7.91
C ILE A 76 16.82 -2.02 -9.07
N VAL A 77 17.01 -2.90 -10.05
CA VAL A 77 17.89 -2.64 -11.21
C VAL A 77 17.20 -1.94 -12.38
N GLY A 78 15.90 -1.70 -12.27
CA GLY A 78 15.14 -0.92 -13.23
C GLY A 78 13.71 -0.69 -12.79
N PHE A 79 13.06 0.32 -13.39
CA PHE A 79 11.70 0.72 -13.05
C PHE A 79 10.88 1.08 -14.29
N SER A 80 9.65 0.57 -14.38
CA SER A 80 8.65 0.99 -15.36
C SER A 80 7.38 1.48 -14.67
N PRO A 81 6.90 2.70 -14.97
CA PRO A 81 5.60 3.21 -14.52
C PRO A 81 4.47 2.89 -15.53
N ASN A 82 4.70 1.98 -16.48
CA ASN A 82 3.81 1.76 -17.63
C ASN A 82 2.90 0.56 -17.46
N LEU A 83 2.61 0.11 -16.23
CA LEU A 83 1.74 -1.04 -16.01
C LEU A 83 0.33 -0.86 -16.60
N SER A 84 -0.15 0.39 -16.71
CA SER A 84 -1.42 0.70 -17.39
C SER A 84 -1.28 0.90 -18.91
N ASN A 85 -0.07 0.90 -19.47
CA ASN A 85 0.20 1.08 -20.90
C ASN A 85 0.84 -0.18 -21.48
N ARG A 86 -0.03 -1.11 -21.89
CA ARG A 86 0.33 -2.44 -22.39
C ARG A 86 1.35 -2.42 -23.54
N THR A 87 1.20 -1.50 -24.50
CA THR A 87 2.07 -1.40 -25.67
C THR A 87 3.49 -0.95 -25.29
N LYS A 88 3.62 0.02 -24.39
CA LYS A 88 4.93 0.46 -23.90
C LYS A 88 5.57 -0.61 -23.02
N LEU A 89 4.79 -1.18 -22.11
CA LEU A 89 5.26 -2.19 -21.16
C LEU A 89 5.86 -3.41 -21.85
N LYS A 90 5.23 -3.87 -22.94
CA LYS A 90 5.73 -5.01 -23.72
C LYS A 90 7.15 -4.76 -24.24
N LYS A 91 7.40 -3.58 -24.83
CA LYS A 91 8.72 -3.20 -25.36
C LYS A 91 9.77 -3.13 -24.24
N GLU A 92 9.41 -2.50 -23.12
CA GLU A 92 10.30 -2.38 -21.96
C GLU A 92 10.69 -3.76 -21.40
N ILE A 93 9.74 -4.69 -21.28
CA ILE A 93 10.01 -6.07 -20.84
C ILE A 93 10.91 -6.82 -21.84
N GLU A 94 10.72 -6.60 -23.14
CA GLU A 94 11.56 -7.22 -24.17
C GLU A 94 13.03 -6.80 -24.06
N GLU A 95 13.28 -5.52 -23.72
CA GLU A 95 14.59 -4.89 -23.69
C GLU A 95 15.31 -4.98 -22.32
N THR A 96 14.56 -5.05 -21.20
CA THR A 96 15.11 -4.74 -19.87
C THR A 96 15.38 -5.98 -18.99
N LEU A 97 14.90 -7.17 -19.35
CA LEU A 97 14.99 -8.34 -18.48
C LEU A 97 16.37 -9.04 -18.46
N SER A 98 17.37 -8.51 -19.14
CA SER A 98 18.74 -9.04 -19.05
C SER A 98 19.32 -8.79 -17.64
N GLY A 99 19.80 -9.83 -16.98
CA GLY A 99 20.30 -9.76 -15.60
C GLY A 99 19.25 -9.58 -14.51
N VAL A 100 17.97 -9.36 -14.85
CA VAL A 100 16.87 -9.36 -13.87
C VAL A 100 16.58 -10.79 -13.43
N GLU A 101 16.35 -11.00 -12.14
CA GLU A 101 15.93 -12.30 -11.57
C GLU A 101 14.43 -12.33 -11.29
N VAL A 102 13.90 -11.23 -10.74
CA VAL A 102 12.49 -11.08 -10.38
C VAL A 102 11.87 -9.89 -11.09
N VAL A 103 10.67 -10.07 -11.61
CA VAL A 103 9.79 -8.96 -11.96
C VAL A 103 8.85 -8.71 -10.79
N LEU A 104 9.00 -7.54 -10.16
CA LEU A 104 8.21 -7.10 -9.03
C LEU A 104 7.11 -6.17 -9.54
N THR A 105 5.84 -6.59 -9.49
CA THR A 105 4.74 -5.87 -10.17
C THR A 105 3.48 -5.72 -9.32
N GLU A 106 2.71 -4.64 -9.53
CA GLU A 106 1.41 -4.46 -8.86
C GLU A 106 0.38 -5.49 -9.33
N LEU A 107 -0.47 -5.97 -8.42
CA LEU A 107 -1.53 -6.93 -8.74
C LEU A 107 -2.75 -6.30 -9.45
N LYS A 108 -3.04 -5.02 -9.18
CA LYS A 108 -4.37 -4.42 -9.40
C LYS A 108 -4.61 -3.83 -10.81
N ALA A 109 -3.73 -4.08 -11.78
CA ALA A 109 -3.73 -3.37 -13.07
C ALA A 109 -4.03 -4.26 -14.28
N SER A 110 -4.58 -3.65 -15.35
CA SER A 110 -5.08 -4.35 -16.53
C SER A 110 -4.01 -5.04 -17.40
N ALA A 111 -2.72 -4.73 -17.21
CA ALA A 111 -1.64 -5.40 -17.93
C ALA A 111 -0.83 -6.38 -17.07
N VAL A 112 -1.31 -6.69 -15.85
CA VAL A 112 -0.63 -7.65 -14.97
C VAL A 112 -0.46 -9.03 -15.63
N ASP A 113 -1.46 -9.47 -16.41
CA ASP A 113 -1.41 -10.73 -17.17
C ASP A 113 -0.28 -10.74 -18.22
N LEU A 114 -0.02 -9.60 -18.86
CA LEU A 114 1.08 -9.44 -19.81
C LEU A 114 2.40 -9.59 -19.08
N VAL A 115 2.58 -8.85 -17.98
CA VAL A 115 3.82 -8.93 -17.18
C VAL A 115 4.13 -10.37 -16.83
N THR A 116 3.15 -11.06 -16.27
CA THR A 116 3.32 -12.44 -15.81
C THR A 116 3.67 -13.38 -16.95
N ARG A 117 2.94 -13.32 -18.07
CA ARG A 117 3.20 -14.17 -19.22
C ARG A 117 4.58 -13.93 -19.83
N GLU A 118 4.94 -12.67 -20.09
CA GLU A 118 6.20 -12.35 -20.77
C GLU A 118 7.43 -12.60 -19.88
N ALA A 119 7.32 -12.31 -18.58
CA ALA A 119 8.38 -12.58 -17.62
C ALA A 119 8.64 -14.09 -17.48
N LEU A 120 7.57 -14.89 -17.30
CA LEU A 120 7.69 -16.35 -17.21
C LEU A 120 8.21 -16.96 -18.52
N ALA A 121 7.78 -16.46 -19.69
CA ALA A 121 8.30 -16.92 -20.98
C ALA A 121 9.81 -16.67 -21.14
N LYS A 122 10.37 -15.71 -20.39
CA LYS A 122 11.81 -15.39 -20.33
C LYS A 122 12.52 -16.02 -19.12
N GLY A 123 11.87 -16.95 -18.42
CA GLY A 123 12.41 -17.68 -17.28
C GLY A 123 12.63 -16.81 -16.03
N LYS A 124 11.88 -15.69 -15.89
CA LYS A 124 11.95 -14.81 -14.73
C LYS A 124 10.90 -15.19 -13.70
N GLU A 125 11.24 -15.05 -12.43
CA GLU A 125 10.25 -15.14 -11.36
C GLU A 125 9.39 -13.87 -11.36
N VAL A 126 8.11 -14.01 -11.00
CA VAL A 126 7.18 -12.89 -10.91
C VAL A 126 6.67 -12.84 -9.48
N ILE A 127 6.93 -11.73 -8.80
CA ILE A 127 6.44 -11.47 -7.45
C ILE A 127 5.50 -10.28 -7.53
N TYR A 128 4.28 -10.48 -7.05
CA TYR A 128 3.34 -9.37 -6.91
C TYR A 128 3.62 -8.61 -5.63
N TYR A 129 3.27 -7.33 -5.60
CA TYR A 129 3.22 -6.56 -4.36
C TYR A 129 1.86 -5.89 -4.18
N ASP A 130 1.49 -5.72 -2.91
CA ASP A 130 0.39 -4.87 -2.50
C ASP A 130 0.88 -3.47 -2.14
N ASN A 131 -0.02 -2.49 -2.21
CA ASN A 131 0.22 -1.16 -1.68
C ASN A 131 -0.55 -1.05 -0.35
N VAL A 132 0.16 -1.23 0.76
CA VAL A 132 -0.44 -1.24 2.10
C VAL A 132 -0.39 0.14 2.75
N PRO A 133 -1.48 0.60 3.38
CA PRO A 133 -1.45 1.86 4.13
C PRO A 133 -0.67 1.66 5.42
N ILE A 134 0.29 2.55 5.66
CA ILE A 134 1.13 2.56 6.85
C ILE A 134 0.91 3.88 7.58
N GLY A 135 0.57 3.79 8.87
CA GLY A 135 0.46 4.96 9.74
C GLY A 135 1.76 5.75 9.87
N ILE A 136 1.65 7.06 9.99
CA ILE A 136 2.78 7.98 10.25
C ILE A 136 2.66 8.52 11.69
N PRO A 137 3.75 8.59 12.49
CA PRO A 137 5.15 8.27 12.14
C PRO A 137 5.46 6.76 12.10
N SER A 138 4.54 5.89 12.54
CA SER A 138 4.71 4.45 12.43
C SER A 138 3.37 3.73 12.32
N ASN A 139 3.38 2.51 11.76
CA ASN A 139 2.16 1.71 11.60
C ASN A 139 1.47 1.35 12.93
N LYS A 140 2.19 1.45 14.05
CA LYS A 140 1.63 1.22 15.38
C LYS A 140 0.47 2.17 15.67
N VAL A 141 0.59 3.43 15.25
CA VAL A 141 -0.46 4.44 15.44
C VAL A 141 -1.78 4.02 14.78
N LEU A 142 -1.71 3.53 13.54
CA LEU A 142 -2.88 3.03 12.83
C LEU A 142 -3.47 1.79 13.52
N THR A 143 -2.61 0.86 13.92
CA THR A 143 -3.03 -0.39 14.58
C THR A 143 -3.70 -0.12 15.93
N GLU A 144 -3.11 0.74 16.75
CA GLU A 144 -3.61 1.10 18.08
C GLU A 144 -4.98 1.78 18.00
N GLU A 145 -5.17 2.72 17.07
CA GLU A 145 -6.47 3.38 16.88
C GLU A 145 -7.57 2.42 16.39
N ILE A 146 -7.24 1.49 15.48
CA ILE A 146 -8.18 0.45 15.05
C ILE A 146 -8.54 -0.46 16.23
N LEU A 147 -7.56 -0.90 17.03
CA LEU A 147 -7.81 -1.74 18.20
C LEU A 147 -8.64 -1.02 19.27
N ARG A 148 -8.43 0.29 19.48
CA ARG A 148 -9.25 1.13 20.36
C ARG A 148 -10.72 1.09 19.95
N LEU A 149 -11.02 1.32 18.66
CA LEU A 149 -12.38 1.26 18.14
C LEU A 149 -13.02 -0.12 18.30
N VAL A 150 -12.28 -1.19 17.99
CA VAL A 150 -12.78 -2.57 18.17
C VAL A 150 -13.11 -2.82 19.64
N GLY A 151 -12.29 -2.33 20.57
CA GLY A 151 -12.55 -2.42 22.00
C GLY A 151 -13.80 -1.65 22.44
N GLU A 152 -14.03 -0.45 21.89
CA GLU A 152 -15.23 0.36 22.17
C GLU A 152 -16.50 -0.31 21.62
N ALA A 153 -16.45 -0.81 20.39
CA ALA A 153 -17.56 -1.53 19.78
C ALA A 153 -17.94 -2.78 20.57
N ARG A 154 -16.95 -3.54 21.06
CA ARG A 154 -17.20 -4.71 21.92
C ARG A 154 -17.88 -4.35 23.23
N ARG A 155 -17.39 -3.33 23.95
CA ARG A 155 -18.03 -2.87 25.20
C ARG A 155 -19.47 -2.41 24.98
N GLY A 156 -19.74 -1.69 23.89
CA GLY A 156 -21.08 -1.26 23.55
C GLY A 156 -22.01 -2.39 23.08
N TRP A 157 -21.46 -3.51 22.62
CA TRP A 157 -22.23 -4.73 22.32
C TRP A 157 -22.58 -5.48 23.61
N ASP A 158 -21.59 -5.75 24.45
CA ASP A 158 -21.76 -6.47 25.73
C ASP A 158 -22.77 -5.77 26.65
N TRP A 159 -22.78 -4.43 26.66
CA TRP A 159 -23.76 -3.64 27.41
C TRP A 159 -25.20 -3.88 26.91
N ARG A 160 -25.44 -3.92 25.60
CA ARG A 160 -26.78 -4.14 25.02
C ARG A 160 -27.30 -5.55 25.30
N GLU A 161 -26.45 -6.57 25.22
CA GLU A 161 -26.85 -7.93 25.58
C GLU A 161 -27.12 -8.12 27.09
N GLY A 162 -26.49 -7.30 27.93
CA GLY A 162 -26.77 -7.29 29.37
C GLY A 162 -28.17 -6.77 29.68
N GLU A 163 -28.57 -5.66 29.04
CA GLU A 163 -29.90 -5.07 29.23
C GLU A 163 -31.03 -5.97 28.69
N GLU A 164 -30.83 -6.65 27.55
CA GLU A 164 -31.82 -7.60 27.00
C GLU A 164 -32.04 -8.85 27.85
N LYS A 165 -31.10 -9.21 28.74
CA LYS A 165 -31.23 -10.35 29.66
C LYS A 165 -31.88 -9.99 30.99
N GLU A 166 -31.98 -8.70 31.31
CA GLU A 166 -32.61 -8.19 32.53
C GLU A 166 -34.05 -7.70 32.32
N SER A 167 -34.55 -7.69 31.07
CA SER A 167 -35.93 -7.38 30.67
C SER A 167 -36.79 -8.62 30.44
#